data_AF-A0A1J3ENE1-F1
#
_entry.id   AF-A0A1J3ENE1-F1
#
_cell.length_a   1.000
_cell.length_b   1.000
_cell.length_c   1.000
_cell.angle_alpha   90.00
_cell.angle_beta   90.00
_cell.angle_gamma   90.00
#
_symmetry.space_group_name_H-M   'P 1'
#
loop_
_entity.id
_entity.type
_entity.pdbx_description
1 polymer ?
#
loop_
_entity_poly.entity_id
_entity_poly.type
_entity_poly.pdbx_seq_one_letter_code
_entity_poly.pdbx_strand_id
1 'polypeptide(L)'
;THRMESTFARLAEPIGYVPKEDILYAVKAIVVTQREHGRRDDRKYSRMKYLISSWGIEKFRDVVEQYYGKKFEPSRDLPEWEFKSYLGWHEQGDGAWFCGLHVDSGRVGGMMKKTLREVIEKYKIDVRITPNQNIVLCDIKTEWKRPITTVLSQAGLLQPEFVDPLNQTAMACPAFPLCPLAITEAERGIPSILKRVRAMFEKVGLEYDESVVIRVTGCPNGCARPYMAELGLVGDGPNSYQVWLGGTPNQTQIARSFMDKVKVHDLEKVFEPLFYHWKVERQTKESFGEFSTRMGFEKLKELIDTYKGGPQ
;
A
#
# COMPACT_ATOMS: atom_id res chain seq x y z
N THR A 1 -10.55 12.95 -6.22
CA THR A 1 -12.02 13.06 -6.07
C THR A 1 -12.65 12.41 -7.27
N HIS A 2 -13.74 11.67 -7.09
CA HIS A 2 -14.43 11.05 -8.24
C HIS A 2 -14.95 12.12 -9.20
N ARG A 3 -14.89 11.83 -10.50
CA ARG A 3 -15.41 12.69 -11.59
C ARG A 3 -14.83 14.11 -11.63
N MET A 4 -13.66 14.32 -11.06
CA MET A 4 -12.95 15.59 -11.06
C MET A 4 -11.50 15.34 -11.48
N GLU A 5 -11.27 15.35 -12.79
CA GLU A 5 -9.99 15.02 -13.43
C GLU A 5 -8.84 15.95 -13.00
N SER A 6 -9.17 17.19 -12.63
CA SER A 6 -8.23 18.15 -12.04
C SER A 6 -7.67 17.71 -10.68
N THR A 7 -8.22 16.65 -10.06
CA THR A 7 -7.69 16.04 -8.83
C THR A 7 -7.11 14.66 -9.10
N PHE A 8 -5.83 14.49 -8.85
CA PHE A 8 -5.09 13.28 -9.26
C PHE A 8 -4.12 12.80 -8.19
N ALA A 9 -3.80 11.51 -8.18
CA ALA A 9 -2.67 10.98 -7.42
C ALA A 9 -1.37 11.33 -8.17
N ARG A 10 -0.26 11.54 -7.45
CA ARG A 10 1.01 12.00 -8.02
C ARG A 10 2.18 11.43 -7.24
N LEU A 11 3.21 10.96 -7.94
CA LEU A 11 4.49 10.60 -7.35
C LEU A 11 5.29 11.85 -6.95
N ALA A 12 6.19 11.69 -5.98
CA ALA A 12 7.18 12.70 -5.67
C ALA A 12 8.24 12.76 -6.79
N GLU A 13 8.85 13.92 -6.98
CA GLU A 13 9.97 14.10 -7.92
C GLU A 13 11.26 14.37 -7.15
N PRO A 14 12.42 13.91 -7.65
CA PRO A 14 13.71 14.23 -7.07
C PRO A 14 13.97 15.75 -7.07
N ILE A 15 14.15 16.32 -5.88
CA ILE A 15 14.50 17.74 -5.73
C ILE A 15 16.01 17.98 -5.66
N GLY A 16 16.82 16.99 -5.29
CA GLY A 16 18.27 17.10 -5.14
C GLY A 16 18.77 16.47 -3.85
N TYR A 17 20.04 16.72 -3.52
CA TYR A 17 20.70 16.22 -2.33
C TYR A 17 21.05 17.37 -1.36
N VAL A 18 21.08 17.05 -0.06
CA VAL A 18 21.64 17.92 0.99
C VAL A 18 22.53 17.13 1.95
N PRO A 19 23.58 17.75 2.51
CA PRO A 19 24.30 17.21 3.65
C PRO A 19 23.37 16.91 4.84
N LYS A 20 23.74 15.93 5.67
CA LYS A 20 22.90 15.46 6.79
C LYS A 20 22.61 16.57 7.81
N GLU A 21 23.58 17.46 8.02
CA GLU A 21 23.49 18.63 8.90
C GLU A 21 22.45 19.65 8.42
N ASP A 22 22.12 19.64 7.13
CA ASP A 22 21.20 20.60 6.52
C ASP A 22 19.75 20.13 6.46
N ILE A 23 19.48 18.85 6.79
CA ILE A 23 18.19 18.22 6.52
C ILE A 23 17.01 19.00 7.10
N LEU A 24 17.14 19.54 8.32
CA LEU A 24 16.06 20.29 8.97
C LEU A 24 15.85 21.66 8.33
N TYR A 25 16.90 22.29 7.82
CA TYR A 25 16.80 23.57 7.11
C TYR A 25 16.13 23.38 5.75
N ALA A 26 16.53 22.35 5.00
CA ALA A 26 15.91 21.99 3.73
C ALA A 26 14.42 21.62 3.89
N VAL A 27 14.08 20.77 4.88
CA VAL A 27 12.68 20.42 5.18
C VAL A 27 11.87 21.66 5.57
N LYS A 28 12.42 22.54 6.41
CA LYS A 28 11.76 23.80 6.78
C LYS A 28 11.51 24.67 5.55
N ALA A 29 12.48 24.81 4.66
CA ALA A 29 12.36 25.59 3.43
C ALA A 29 11.24 25.05 2.51
N ILE A 30 11.13 23.73 2.36
CA ILE A 30 10.03 23.08 1.62
C ILE A 30 8.67 23.41 2.27
N VAL A 31 8.57 23.28 3.59
CA VAL A 31 7.33 23.58 4.34
C VAL A 31 6.96 25.05 4.24
N VAL A 32 7.93 25.96 4.35
CA VAL A 32 7.71 27.42 4.20
C VAL A 32 7.24 27.73 2.78
N THR A 33 7.86 27.16 1.76
CA THR A 33 7.43 27.33 0.35
C THR A 33 5.97 26.91 0.16
N GLN A 34 5.59 25.75 0.68
CA GLN A 34 4.21 25.29 0.65
C GLN A 34 3.26 26.19 1.47
N ARG A 35 3.72 26.75 2.61
CA ARG A 35 2.93 27.65 3.45
C ARG A 35 2.63 28.98 2.75
N GLU A 36 3.62 29.57 2.08
CA GLU A 36 3.53 30.87 1.41
C GLU A 36 2.80 30.79 0.07
N HIS A 37 3.00 29.70 -0.68
CA HIS A 37 2.52 29.60 -2.07
C HIS A 37 1.44 28.56 -2.31
N GLY A 38 1.14 27.70 -1.33
CA GLY A 38 0.05 26.75 -1.40
C GLY A 38 -1.31 27.44 -1.40
N ARG A 39 -2.21 26.99 -2.28
CA ARG A 39 -3.58 27.52 -2.39
C ARG A 39 -4.36 27.41 -1.07
N ARG A 40 -4.97 28.52 -0.65
CA ARG A 40 -5.85 28.63 0.53
C ARG A 40 -7.30 28.99 0.18
N ASP A 41 -7.57 29.27 -1.09
CA ASP A 41 -8.87 29.58 -1.66
C ASP A 41 -9.74 28.33 -1.85
N ASP A 42 -9.15 27.23 -2.35
CA ASP A 42 -9.83 25.93 -2.46
C ASP A 42 -8.96 24.80 -1.88
N ARG A 43 -9.47 24.18 -0.82
CA ARG A 43 -8.80 23.08 -0.11
C ARG A 43 -8.54 21.88 -1.00
N LYS A 44 -9.32 21.62 -2.04
CA LYS A 44 -9.12 20.49 -2.97
C LYS A 44 -7.78 20.57 -3.71
N TYR A 45 -7.30 21.79 -3.94
CA TYR A 45 -6.05 22.09 -4.64
C TYR A 45 -4.92 22.57 -3.71
N SER A 46 -5.11 22.48 -2.39
CA SER A 46 -4.16 23.01 -1.40
C SER A 46 -2.89 22.17 -1.22
N ARG A 47 -2.90 20.89 -1.58
CA ARG A 47 -1.74 19.98 -1.40
C ARG A 47 -0.58 20.37 -2.31
N MET A 48 0.65 20.25 -1.80
CA MET A 48 1.89 20.60 -2.50
C MET A 48 2.06 19.98 -3.89
N LYS A 49 1.48 18.80 -4.14
CA LYS A 49 1.47 18.17 -5.47
C LYS A 49 0.87 19.07 -6.56
N TYR A 50 -0.12 19.91 -6.23
CA TYR A 50 -0.72 20.83 -7.21
C TYR A 50 0.15 22.06 -7.43
N LEU A 51 0.80 22.57 -6.38
CA LEU A 51 1.79 23.63 -6.49
C LEU A 51 2.92 23.20 -7.43
N ILE A 52 3.52 22.03 -7.17
CA ILE A 52 4.59 21.47 -8.02
C ILE A 52 4.08 21.22 -9.44
N SER A 53 2.88 20.65 -9.60
CA SER A 53 2.28 20.44 -10.93
C SER A 53 2.08 21.74 -11.72
N SER A 54 1.80 22.86 -11.03
CA SER A 54 1.59 24.16 -11.67
C SER A 54 2.89 24.90 -11.98
N TRP A 55 3.92 24.71 -11.14
CA TRP A 55 5.18 25.44 -11.25
C TRP A 55 6.24 24.67 -12.05
N GLY A 56 6.16 23.34 -12.07
CA GLY A 56 7.29 22.49 -12.42
C GLY A 56 8.27 22.34 -11.26
N ILE A 57 9.04 21.24 -11.26
CA ILE A 57 9.98 20.91 -10.19
C ILE A 57 11.12 21.92 -10.07
N GLU A 58 11.60 22.46 -11.21
CA GLU A 58 12.71 23.41 -11.25
C GLU A 58 12.38 24.74 -10.55
N LYS A 59 11.26 25.36 -10.92
CA LYS A 59 10.80 26.57 -10.24
C LYS A 59 10.52 26.33 -8.75
N PHE A 60 9.96 25.16 -8.41
CA PHE A 60 9.74 24.82 -7.01
C PHE A 60 11.06 24.74 -6.23
N ARG A 61 12.08 24.06 -6.80
CA ARG A 61 13.43 23.99 -6.24
C ARG A 61 14.02 25.39 -6.03
N ASP A 62 13.98 26.25 -7.03
CA ASP A 62 14.54 27.61 -6.94
C ASP A 62 13.93 28.43 -5.80
N VAL A 63 12.61 28.32 -5.58
CA VAL A 63 11.93 29.03 -4.48
C VAL A 63 12.27 28.41 -3.13
N VAL A 64 12.36 27.07 -3.03
CA VAL A 64 12.82 26.41 -1.81
C VAL A 64 14.23 26.86 -1.44
N GLU A 65 15.13 26.98 -2.41
CA GLU A 65 16.52 27.39 -2.20
C GLU A 65 16.65 28.82 -1.65
N GLN A 66 15.70 29.71 -1.96
CA GLN A 66 15.64 31.05 -1.36
C GLN A 66 15.40 31.00 0.16
N TYR A 67 14.52 30.09 0.62
CA TYR A 67 14.26 29.90 2.06
C TYR A 67 15.32 29.02 2.73
N TYR A 68 15.95 28.12 1.99
CA TYR A 68 17.04 27.27 2.46
C TYR A 68 18.34 28.05 2.61
N GLY A 69 18.57 29.07 1.76
CA GLY A 69 19.75 29.94 1.78
C GLY A 69 20.94 29.41 0.97
N LYS A 70 20.80 28.28 0.28
CA LYS A 70 21.80 27.69 -0.60
C LYS A 70 21.15 26.75 -1.62
N LYS A 71 21.92 26.29 -2.61
CA LYS A 71 21.47 25.38 -3.67
C LYS A 71 21.43 23.92 -3.18
N PHE A 72 20.51 23.12 -3.72
CA PHE A 72 20.58 21.67 -3.62
C PHE A 72 21.72 21.16 -4.49
N GLU A 73 22.41 20.12 -4.02
CA GLU A 73 23.32 19.34 -4.86
C GLU A 73 22.49 18.47 -5.85
N PRO A 74 23.09 18.01 -6.96
CA PRO A 74 22.46 17.01 -7.81
C PRO A 74 22.00 15.78 -7.01
N SER A 75 20.84 15.23 -7.39
CA SER A 75 20.34 13.97 -6.82
C SER A 75 21.41 12.88 -6.96
N ARG A 76 21.61 12.12 -5.89
CA ARG A 76 22.49 10.95 -5.91
C ARG A 76 21.73 9.73 -6.40
N ASP A 77 22.45 8.82 -7.05
CA ASP A 77 21.89 7.54 -7.46
C ASP A 77 21.47 6.74 -6.23
N LEU A 78 20.27 6.16 -6.31
CA LEU A 78 19.73 5.27 -5.29
C LEU A 78 19.60 3.87 -5.89
N PRO A 79 19.73 2.81 -5.06
CA PRO A 79 19.42 1.47 -5.51
C PRO A 79 17.94 1.36 -5.87
N GLU A 80 17.57 0.28 -6.56
CA GLU A 80 16.17 -0.04 -6.78
C GLU A 80 15.41 -0.17 -5.46
N TRP A 81 14.18 0.32 -5.46
CA TRP A 81 13.33 0.23 -4.28
C TRP A 81 12.87 -1.20 -4.05
N GLU A 82 12.85 -1.59 -2.79
CA GLU A 82 12.37 -2.88 -2.32
C GLU A 82 11.31 -2.65 -1.24
N PHE A 83 10.17 -3.34 -1.35
CA PHE A 83 9.20 -3.36 -0.27
C PHE A 83 9.67 -4.29 0.85
N LYS A 84 9.73 -3.78 2.08
CA LYS A 84 10.07 -4.56 3.27
C LYS A 84 8.91 -4.58 4.25
N SER A 85 8.36 -5.77 4.49
CA SER A 85 7.26 -5.97 5.44
C SER A 85 7.72 -5.90 6.90
N TYR A 86 8.99 -6.28 7.14
CA TYR A 86 9.60 -6.49 8.46
C TYR A 86 8.90 -7.56 9.32
N LEU A 87 8.09 -8.42 8.70
CA LEU A 87 7.36 -9.50 9.37
C LEU A 87 8.27 -10.68 9.72
N GLY A 88 7.96 -11.40 10.79
CA GLY A 88 8.73 -12.54 11.27
C GLY A 88 9.92 -12.15 12.16
N TRP A 89 10.79 -13.10 12.46
CA TRP A 89 11.95 -12.93 13.35
C TRP A 89 13.20 -12.46 12.61
N HIS A 90 13.82 -11.39 13.10
CA HIS A 90 15.02 -10.79 12.53
C HIS A 90 16.02 -10.40 13.61
N GLU A 91 17.32 -10.43 13.28
CA GLU A 91 18.36 -9.87 14.13
C GLU A 91 18.37 -8.33 14.02
N GLN A 92 18.56 -7.64 15.14
CA GLN A 92 18.71 -6.18 15.16
C GLN A 92 20.13 -5.71 14.82
N GLY A 93 21.13 -6.59 14.99
CA GLY A 93 22.55 -6.27 14.83
C GLY A 93 23.29 -5.88 16.11
N ASP A 94 22.59 -5.81 17.25
CA ASP A 94 23.12 -5.53 18.59
C ASP A 94 23.06 -6.75 19.53
N GLY A 95 22.78 -7.93 18.98
CA GLY A 95 22.56 -9.18 19.72
C GLY A 95 21.11 -9.42 20.15
N ALA A 96 20.21 -8.44 19.98
CA ALA A 96 18.78 -8.61 20.18
C ALA A 96 18.05 -8.99 18.88
N TRP A 97 16.80 -9.43 19.04
CA TRP A 97 15.89 -9.77 17.96
C TRP A 97 14.71 -8.80 17.91
N PHE A 98 14.13 -8.64 16.73
CA PHE A 98 12.78 -8.10 16.59
C PHE A 98 11.85 -9.10 15.92
N CYS A 99 10.55 -9.00 16.22
CA CYS A 99 9.51 -9.81 15.61
C CYS A 99 8.41 -8.93 15.02
N GLY A 100 8.27 -8.91 13.71
CA GLY A 100 7.14 -8.25 13.05
C GLY A 100 5.92 -9.15 13.02
N LEU A 101 4.80 -8.62 13.50
CA LEU A 101 3.52 -9.30 13.63
C LEU A 101 2.55 -8.79 12.57
N HIS A 102 2.00 -9.71 11.78
CA HIS A 102 0.94 -9.39 10.83
C HIS A 102 -0.35 -9.05 11.58
N VAL A 103 -0.99 -7.95 11.18
CA VAL A 103 -2.29 -7.53 11.71
C VAL A 103 -3.15 -7.04 10.54
N ASP A 104 -4.17 -7.83 10.17
CA ASP A 104 -5.10 -7.44 9.10
C ASP A 104 -5.72 -6.06 9.40
N SER A 105 -5.46 -5.11 8.49
CA SER A 105 -5.89 -3.70 8.59
C SER A 105 -5.47 -2.98 9.89
N GLY A 106 -4.47 -3.50 10.63
CA GLY A 106 -4.01 -2.95 11.90
C GLY A 106 -5.04 -3.00 13.04
N ARG A 107 -6.12 -3.79 12.91
CA ARG A 107 -7.18 -3.86 13.92
C ARG A 107 -6.78 -4.77 15.08
N VAL A 108 -6.27 -4.17 16.16
CA VAL A 108 -5.93 -4.89 17.39
C VAL A 108 -7.15 -4.95 18.33
N GLY A 109 -7.72 -6.15 18.50
CA GLY A 109 -8.90 -6.38 19.33
C GLY A 109 -8.92 -7.78 19.99
N GLY A 110 -9.93 -8.04 20.82
CA GLY A 110 -10.18 -9.36 21.40
C GLY A 110 -8.97 -9.99 22.12
N MET A 111 -8.75 -11.28 21.89
CA MET A 111 -7.65 -12.04 22.48
C MET A 111 -6.28 -11.51 22.04
N MET A 112 -6.13 -11.17 20.76
CA MET A 112 -4.90 -10.56 20.21
C MET A 112 -4.45 -9.35 21.03
N LYS A 113 -5.37 -8.42 21.33
CA LYS A 113 -5.08 -7.23 22.13
C LYS A 113 -4.60 -7.57 23.54
N LYS A 114 -5.25 -8.54 24.18
CA LYS A 114 -4.91 -8.97 25.54
C LYS A 114 -3.52 -9.61 25.57
N THR A 115 -3.29 -10.59 24.71
CA THR A 115 -2.03 -11.32 24.61
C THR A 115 -0.86 -10.42 24.24
N LEU A 116 -1.05 -9.53 23.26
CA LEU A 116 -0.02 -8.58 22.87
C LEU A 116 0.39 -7.68 24.06
N ARG A 117 -0.58 -7.18 24.82
CA ARG A 117 -0.30 -6.40 26.03
C ARG A 117 0.46 -7.22 27.07
N GLU A 118 0.02 -8.45 27.36
CA GLU A 118 0.68 -9.32 28.35
C GLU A 118 2.13 -9.62 27.99
N VAL A 119 2.41 -9.88 26.71
CA VAL A 119 3.79 -10.07 26.21
C VAL A 119 4.61 -8.80 26.37
N ILE A 120 4.10 -7.66 25.91
CA ILE A 120 4.80 -6.37 26.00
C ILE A 120 5.13 -6.02 27.45
N GLU A 121 4.16 -6.16 28.35
CA GLU A 121 4.28 -5.82 29.77
C GLU A 121 5.25 -6.76 30.51
N LYS A 122 5.13 -8.08 30.27
CA LYS A 122 5.98 -9.09 30.90
C LYS A 122 7.45 -8.93 30.54
N TYR A 123 7.73 -8.66 29.26
CA TYR A 123 9.10 -8.61 28.74
C TYR A 123 9.65 -7.18 28.63
N LYS A 124 8.84 -6.15 28.97
CA LYS A 124 9.17 -4.72 28.85
C LYS A 124 9.66 -4.36 27.44
N ILE A 125 8.91 -4.80 26.44
CA ILE A 125 9.25 -4.67 25.02
C ILE A 125 8.77 -3.31 24.49
N ASP A 126 9.67 -2.60 23.82
CA ASP A 126 9.27 -1.45 22.99
C ASP A 126 8.70 -1.93 21.65
N VAL A 127 7.77 -1.14 21.08
CA VAL A 127 7.09 -1.49 19.84
C VAL A 127 7.21 -0.41 18.78
N ARG A 128 7.25 -0.84 17.51
CA ARG A 128 7.19 0.05 16.34
C ARG A 128 5.98 -0.30 15.49
N ILE A 129 5.28 0.69 14.98
CA ILE A 129 4.18 0.48 14.03
C ILE A 129 4.74 0.64 12.61
N THR A 130 4.40 -0.28 11.71
CA THR A 130 4.86 -0.19 10.33
C THR A 130 3.88 0.61 9.45
N PRO A 131 4.34 1.15 8.30
CA PRO A 131 3.45 1.79 7.34
C PRO A 131 2.37 0.86 6.76
N ASN A 132 2.55 -0.46 6.90
CA ASN A 132 1.60 -1.50 6.49
C ASN A 132 0.69 -1.97 7.61
N GLN A 133 0.48 -1.12 8.64
CA GLN A 133 -0.48 -1.35 9.71
C GLN A 133 -0.11 -2.51 10.65
N ASN A 134 1.11 -3.03 10.54
CA ASN A 134 1.65 -4.11 11.37
C ASN A 134 2.37 -3.55 12.61
N ILE A 135 2.71 -4.45 13.53
CA ILE A 135 3.41 -4.12 14.79
C ILE A 135 4.71 -4.91 14.84
N VAL A 136 5.80 -4.24 15.20
CA VAL A 136 7.10 -4.86 15.44
C VAL A 136 7.39 -4.82 16.95
N LEU A 137 7.65 -5.99 17.53
CA LEU A 137 8.17 -6.14 18.88
C LEU A 137 9.70 -6.07 18.82
N CYS A 138 10.32 -5.13 19.55
CA CYS A 138 11.76 -4.89 19.51
C CYS A 138 12.48 -5.46 20.73
N ASP A 139 13.81 -5.48 20.67
CA ASP A 139 14.73 -5.71 21.79
C ASP A 139 14.47 -7.04 22.51
N ILE A 140 14.11 -8.07 21.74
CA ILE A 140 13.78 -9.40 22.24
C ILE A 140 15.07 -10.21 22.43
N LYS A 141 15.28 -10.74 23.63
CA LYS A 141 16.38 -11.66 23.89
C LYS A 141 16.14 -13.02 23.23
N THR A 142 17.21 -13.70 22.82
CA THR A 142 17.16 -15.01 22.16
C THR A 142 16.34 -16.04 22.94
N GLU A 143 16.46 -16.08 24.27
CA GLU A 143 15.72 -16.99 25.15
C GLU A 143 14.21 -16.70 25.23
N TRP A 144 13.77 -15.50 24.82
CA TRP A 144 12.35 -15.11 24.83
C TRP A 144 11.64 -15.47 23.53
N LYS A 145 12.36 -15.72 22.43
CA LYS A 145 11.77 -15.99 21.11
C LYS A 145 10.72 -17.08 21.17
N ARG A 146 11.08 -18.26 21.68
CA ARG A 146 10.18 -19.42 21.74
C ARG A 146 8.96 -19.18 22.65
N PRO A 147 9.11 -18.69 23.90
CA PRO A 147 7.96 -18.33 24.73
C PRO A 147 7.02 -17.32 24.08
N ILE A 148 7.56 -16.26 23.45
CA ILE A 148 6.78 -15.23 22.77
C ILE A 148 6.02 -15.83 21.59
N THR A 149 6.69 -16.59 20.71
CA THR A 149 6.03 -17.24 19.56
C THR A 149 4.87 -18.12 20.00
N THR A 150 5.05 -18.95 21.02
CA THR A 150 3.98 -19.84 21.52
C THR A 150 2.75 -19.05 21.98
N VAL A 151 2.96 -18.00 22.78
CA VAL A 151 1.88 -17.19 23.35
C VAL A 151 1.16 -16.39 22.26
N LEU A 152 1.90 -15.82 21.30
CA LEU A 152 1.32 -15.07 20.19
C LEU A 152 0.48 -15.96 19.26
N SER A 153 0.96 -17.15 18.92
CA SER A 153 0.23 -18.10 18.08
C SER A 153 -1.12 -18.52 18.69
N GLN A 154 -1.20 -18.67 20.01
CA GLN A 154 -2.46 -18.98 20.71
C GLN A 154 -3.52 -17.88 20.57
N ALA A 155 -3.10 -16.65 20.26
CA ALA A 155 -3.98 -15.51 20.04
C ALA A 155 -4.23 -15.20 18.55
N GLY A 156 -3.79 -16.08 17.65
CA GLY A 156 -3.94 -15.91 16.20
C GLY A 156 -2.94 -14.94 15.56
N LEU A 157 -1.90 -14.52 16.28
CA LEU A 157 -0.77 -13.76 15.73
C LEU A 157 0.23 -14.73 15.12
N LEU A 158 -0.06 -15.15 13.90
CA LEU A 158 0.70 -16.16 13.18
C LEU A 158 2.04 -15.62 12.64
N GLN A 159 3.02 -16.51 12.50
CA GLN A 159 4.23 -16.22 11.74
C GLN A 159 3.90 -16.10 10.24
N PRO A 160 4.68 -15.34 9.45
CA PRO A 160 4.33 -14.99 8.08
C PRO A 160 4.12 -16.19 7.16
N GLU A 161 4.86 -17.28 7.37
CA GLU A 161 4.70 -18.53 6.61
C GLU A 161 3.32 -19.19 6.75
N PHE A 162 2.54 -18.81 7.77
CA PHE A 162 1.17 -19.27 7.98
C PHE A 162 0.11 -18.22 7.61
N VAL A 163 0.53 -17.08 7.05
CA VAL A 163 -0.35 -16.00 6.59
C VAL A 163 -0.34 -15.99 5.07
N ASP A 164 -1.53 -16.01 4.45
CA ASP A 164 -1.65 -15.89 2.99
C ASP A 164 -0.84 -14.67 2.49
N PRO A 165 0.05 -14.82 1.49
CA PRO A 165 0.84 -13.71 0.94
C PRO A 165 0.00 -12.48 0.54
N LEU A 166 -1.24 -12.69 0.09
CA LEU A 166 -2.18 -11.60 -0.21
C LEU A 166 -2.46 -10.76 1.03
N ASN A 167 -2.66 -11.37 2.20
CA ASN A 167 -2.90 -10.67 3.45
C ASN A 167 -1.67 -9.86 3.90
N GLN A 168 -0.45 -10.39 3.73
CA GLN A 168 0.78 -9.75 4.21
C GLN A 168 1.06 -8.38 3.56
N THR A 169 0.61 -8.19 2.32
CA THR A 169 0.79 -6.93 1.57
C THR A 169 -0.51 -6.12 1.42
N ALA A 170 -1.65 -6.71 1.78
CA ALA A 170 -2.93 -6.05 1.70
C ALA A 170 -3.12 -4.98 2.78
N MET A 171 -3.85 -3.92 2.42
CA MET A 171 -4.28 -2.90 3.39
C MET A 171 -5.67 -2.40 3.07
N ALA A 172 -6.40 -2.04 4.12
CA ALA A 172 -7.64 -1.29 4.00
C ALA A 172 -7.66 -0.08 4.92
N CYS A 173 -8.39 0.96 4.51
CA CYS A 173 -8.71 2.06 5.43
C CYS A 173 -9.91 1.70 6.31
N PRO A 174 -10.14 2.40 7.43
CA PRO A 174 -11.29 2.10 8.29
C PRO A 174 -12.64 2.14 7.56
N ALA A 175 -12.88 3.15 6.73
CA ALA A 175 -14.17 3.38 6.05
C ALA A 175 -15.36 3.31 7.04
N PHE A 176 -16.45 2.63 6.69
CA PHE A 176 -17.57 2.44 7.60
C PHE A 176 -17.17 1.61 8.84
N PRO A 177 -17.82 1.84 10.00
CA PRO A 177 -19.00 2.67 10.21
C PRO A 177 -18.69 4.13 10.63
N LEU A 178 -17.44 4.46 10.94
CA LEU A 178 -17.10 5.72 11.61
C LEU A 178 -16.50 6.79 10.70
N CYS A 179 -15.95 6.43 9.52
CA CYS A 179 -15.44 7.44 8.61
C CYS A 179 -16.62 8.19 7.97
N PRO A 180 -16.74 9.52 8.17
CA PRO A 180 -17.87 10.30 7.64
C PRO A 180 -17.81 10.48 6.11
N LEU A 181 -16.69 10.12 5.49
CA LEU A 181 -16.45 10.25 4.05
C LEU A 181 -16.55 8.91 3.32
N ALA A 182 -16.82 7.82 4.04
CA ALA A 182 -16.94 6.50 3.42
C ALA A 182 -18.16 6.45 2.49
N ILE A 183 -17.95 5.89 1.31
CA ILE A 183 -18.98 5.63 0.30
C ILE A 183 -19.37 4.15 0.32
N THR A 184 -18.40 3.28 0.61
CA THR A 184 -18.55 1.82 0.74
C THR A 184 -17.58 1.29 1.81
N GLU A 185 -17.65 -0.01 2.09
CA GLU A 185 -16.74 -0.71 3.01
C GLU A 185 -15.27 -0.67 2.54
N ALA A 186 -14.36 -0.92 3.48
CA ALA A 186 -12.98 -1.26 3.17
C ALA A 186 -12.46 -2.29 4.17
N GLU A 187 -12.10 -1.88 5.40
CA GLU A 187 -11.59 -2.76 6.45
C GLU A 187 -12.50 -3.97 6.72
N ARG A 188 -13.82 -3.76 6.84
CA ARG A 188 -14.76 -4.85 7.14
C ARG A 188 -15.01 -5.78 5.96
N GLY A 189 -14.74 -5.31 4.73
CA GLY A 189 -14.99 -6.05 3.50
C GLY A 189 -13.76 -6.79 2.96
N ILE A 190 -12.55 -6.26 3.20
CA ILE A 190 -11.32 -6.80 2.62
C ILE A 190 -11.06 -8.29 2.96
N PRO A 191 -11.37 -8.83 4.17
CA PRO A 191 -11.12 -10.25 4.44
C PRO A 191 -11.91 -11.19 3.52
N SER A 192 -13.15 -10.83 3.14
CA SER A 192 -13.94 -11.61 2.18
C SER A 192 -13.40 -11.48 0.77
N ILE A 193 -12.96 -10.27 0.38
CA ILE A 193 -12.37 -10.01 -0.94
C ILE A 193 -11.08 -10.83 -1.13
N LEU A 194 -10.18 -10.84 -0.15
CA LEU A 194 -8.92 -11.59 -0.24
C LEU A 194 -9.16 -13.10 -0.39
N LYS A 195 -10.11 -13.67 0.36
CA LYS A 195 -10.52 -15.09 0.20
C LYS A 195 -11.03 -15.39 -1.20
N ARG A 196 -11.82 -14.48 -1.79
CA ARG A 196 -12.33 -14.63 -3.16
C ARG A 196 -11.21 -14.53 -4.19
N VAL A 197 -10.24 -13.64 -3.98
CA VAL A 197 -9.05 -13.56 -4.83
C VAL A 197 -8.21 -14.84 -4.75
N ARG A 198 -7.97 -15.38 -3.54
CA ARG A 198 -7.29 -16.67 -3.37
C ARG A 198 -8.04 -17.80 -4.09
N ALA A 199 -9.37 -17.87 -3.96
CA ALA A 199 -10.16 -18.86 -4.68
C ALA A 199 -10.07 -18.70 -6.22
N MET A 200 -9.99 -17.46 -6.73
CA MET A 200 -9.73 -17.22 -8.16
C MET A 200 -8.33 -17.68 -8.56
N PHE A 201 -7.30 -17.43 -7.73
CA PHE A 201 -5.94 -17.88 -7.98
C PHE A 201 -5.90 -19.41 -8.10
N GLU A 202 -6.50 -20.12 -7.14
CA GLU A 202 -6.62 -21.57 -7.17
C GLU A 202 -7.36 -22.06 -8.42
N LYS A 203 -8.49 -21.43 -8.77
CA LYS A 203 -9.28 -21.79 -9.94
C LYS A 203 -8.53 -21.61 -11.27
N VAL A 204 -7.74 -20.54 -11.42
CA VAL A 204 -6.93 -20.34 -12.63
C VAL A 204 -5.61 -21.13 -12.58
N GLY A 205 -5.30 -21.75 -11.44
CA GLY A 205 -4.11 -22.56 -11.20
C GLY A 205 -2.83 -21.73 -11.01
N LEU A 206 -2.93 -20.58 -10.35
CA LEU A 206 -1.78 -19.87 -9.77
C LEU A 206 -1.34 -20.58 -8.48
N GLU A 207 -0.04 -20.59 -8.22
CA GLU A 207 0.53 -21.22 -7.03
C GLU A 207 0.15 -20.46 -5.74
N TYR A 208 0.28 -21.10 -4.59
CA TYR A 208 -0.16 -20.49 -3.32
C TYR A 208 0.73 -19.31 -2.90
N ASP A 209 2.02 -19.36 -3.21
CA ASP A 209 3.02 -18.32 -2.93
C ASP A 209 2.92 -17.11 -3.88
N GLU A 210 2.24 -17.26 -5.03
CA GLU A 210 1.88 -16.13 -5.89
C GLU A 210 0.96 -15.15 -5.17
N SER A 211 1.22 -13.86 -5.39
CA SER A 211 0.54 -12.76 -4.70
C SER A 211 0.49 -11.50 -5.56
N VAL A 212 -0.42 -10.62 -5.18
CA VAL A 212 -0.56 -9.27 -5.75
C VAL A 212 -0.82 -8.28 -4.62
N VAL A 213 -0.26 -7.07 -4.72
CA VAL A 213 -0.51 -6.02 -3.71
C VAL A 213 -1.93 -5.48 -3.86
N ILE A 214 -2.81 -5.81 -2.91
CA ILE A 214 -4.22 -5.39 -2.91
C ILE A 214 -4.46 -4.29 -1.88
N ARG A 215 -5.04 -3.16 -2.30
CA ARG A 215 -5.34 -2.07 -1.35
C ARG A 215 -6.74 -1.53 -1.56
N VAL A 216 -7.50 -1.43 -0.47
CA VAL A 216 -8.92 -1.08 -0.50
C VAL A 216 -9.18 0.21 0.27
N THR A 217 -9.93 1.12 -0.33
CA THR A 217 -10.38 2.35 0.34
C THR A 217 -11.86 2.59 0.09
N GLY A 218 -12.58 3.06 1.11
CA GLY A 218 -14.02 3.28 1.02
C GLY A 218 -14.42 4.53 0.23
N CYS A 219 -13.47 5.36 -0.22
CA CYS A 219 -13.70 6.61 -0.96
C CYS A 219 -12.40 7.06 -1.68
N PRO A 220 -12.43 8.03 -2.62
CA PRO A 220 -11.26 8.43 -3.43
C PRO A 220 -10.22 9.30 -2.70
N ASN A 221 -10.24 9.33 -1.37
CA ASN A 221 -9.21 10.04 -0.60
C ASN A 221 -7.89 9.26 -0.51
N GLY A 222 -7.94 7.93 -0.70
CA GLY A 222 -6.74 7.10 -0.84
C GLY A 222 -5.97 6.82 0.45
N CYS A 223 -6.65 6.75 1.60
CA CYS A 223 -5.99 6.56 2.92
C CYS A 223 -5.12 5.29 3.01
N ALA A 224 -5.52 4.20 2.36
CA ALA A 224 -4.72 2.95 2.29
C ALA A 224 -3.74 2.92 1.11
N ARG A 225 -3.47 4.07 0.47
CA ARG A 225 -2.58 4.20 -0.70
C ARG A 225 -2.93 3.26 -1.87
N PRO A 226 -4.21 3.20 -2.31
CA PRO A 226 -4.66 2.26 -3.34
C PRO A 226 -4.12 2.56 -4.73
N TYR A 227 -3.75 3.82 -5.00
CA TYR A 227 -3.17 4.24 -6.27
C TYR A 227 -1.73 3.75 -6.49
N MET A 228 -1.15 3.04 -5.53
CA MET A 228 0.16 2.40 -5.61
C MET A 228 0.06 0.87 -5.61
N ALA A 229 -1.16 0.33 -5.62
CA ALA A 229 -1.41 -1.10 -5.59
C ALA A 229 -1.29 -1.70 -6.99
N GLU A 230 -0.91 -2.97 -7.07
CA GLU A 230 -1.08 -3.74 -8.31
C GLU A 230 -2.57 -3.88 -8.64
N LEU A 231 -3.39 -4.12 -7.60
CA LEU A 231 -4.85 -4.12 -7.66
C LEU A 231 -5.45 -3.21 -6.57
N GLY A 232 -5.90 -2.02 -6.97
CA GLY A 232 -6.52 -1.04 -6.09
C GLY A 232 -8.05 -1.04 -6.21
N LEU A 233 -8.75 -1.02 -5.07
CA LEU A 233 -10.20 -0.86 -5.01
C LEU A 233 -10.55 0.45 -4.30
N VAL A 234 -11.22 1.36 -5.02
CA VAL A 234 -11.56 2.70 -4.54
C VAL A 234 -13.06 2.89 -4.57
N GLY A 235 -13.70 2.98 -3.40
CA GLY A 235 -15.15 3.07 -3.27
C GLY A 235 -15.73 4.24 -4.06
N ASP A 236 -16.71 3.95 -4.92
CA ASP A 236 -17.32 4.91 -5.85
C ASP A 236 -18.86 4.87 -5.89
N GLY A 237 -19.45 4.01 -5.06
CA GLY A 237 -20.88 3.90 -4.82
C GLY A 237 -21.18 2.81 -3.79
N PRO A 238 -22.43 2.68 -3.34
CA PRO A 238 -22.83 1.58 -2.46
C PRO A 238 -22.54 0.24 -3.13
N ASN A 239 -21.79 -0.63 -2.44
CA ASN A 239 -21.38 -1.95 -2.93
C ASN A 239 -20.72 -1.93 -4.32
N SER A 240 -19.96 -0.87 -4.64
CA SER A 240 -19.11 -0.82 -5.82
C SER A 240 -17.76 -0.17 -5.56
N TYR A 241 -16.80 -0.54 -6.39
CA TYR A 241 -15.47 0.03 -6.42
C TYR A 241 -15.10 0.46 -7.85
N GLN A 242 -14.36 1.54 -7.95
CA GLN A 242 -13.48 1.82 -9.07
C GLN A 242 -12.22 0.95 -8.92
N VAL A 243 -11.90 0.19 -9.96
CA VAL A 243 -10.73 -0.71 -10.04
C VAL A 243 -9.55 0.07 -10.62
N TRP A 244 -8.40 -0.04 -9.96
CA TRP A 244 -7.14 0.56 -10.37
C TRP A 244 -6.09 -0.52 -10.58
N LEU A 245 -5.34 -0.44 -11.67
CA LEU A 245 -4.30 -1.42 -12.04
C LEU A 245 -2.98 -0.74 -12.39
N GLY A 246 -1.87 -1.45 -12.17
CA GLY A 246 -0.54 -1.05 -12.67
C GLY A 246 0.37 -0.35 -11.67
N GLY A 247 0.07 -0.38 -10.37
CA GLY A 247 1.14 -0.20 -9.36
C GLY A 247 2.06 -1.42 -9.36
N THR A 248 3.17 -1.38 -8.61
CA THR A 248 4.19 -2.45 -8.60
C THR A 248 4.49 -2.95 -7.17
N PRO A 249 5.08 -4.15 -7.01
CA PRO A 249 5.44 -4.72 -5.70
C PRO A 249 6.40 -3.87 -4.88
N ASN A 250 7.19 -2.99 -5.50
CA ASN A 250 8.06 -2.02 -4.80
C ASN A 250 7.47 -0.61 -4.68
N GLN A 251 6.23 -0.39 -5.13
CA GLN A 251 5.49 0.88 -5.05
C GLN A 251 6.22 2.08 -5.69
N THR A 252 6.85 1.85 -6.83
CA THR A 252 7.48 2.92 -7.62
C THR A 252 6.60 3.41 -8.76
N GLN A 253 5.60 2.62 -9.16
CA GLN A 253 4.64 2.97 -10.21
C GLN A 253 3.27 3.34 -9.63
N ILE A 254 2.63 4.34 -10.25
CA ILE A 254 1.27 4.73 -9.94
C ILE A 254 0.28 3.94 -10.81
N ALA A 255 -0.71 3.33 -10.17
CA ALA A 255 -1.82 2.68 -10.84
C ALA A 255 -2.68 3.70 -11.60
N ARG A 256 -3.44 3.23 -12.60
CA ARG A 256 -4.41 4.03 -13.36
C ARG A 256 -5.81 3.44 -13.20
N SER A 257 -6.83 4.29 -13.34
CA SER A 257 -8.24 3.86 -13.27
C SER A 257 -8.56 2.96 -14.46
N PHE A 258 -8.98 1.73 -14.20
CA PHE A 258 -9.23 0.70 -15.19
C PHE A 258 -10.72 0.56 -15.52
N MET A 259 -11.54 0.36 -14.49
CA MET A 259 -13.00 0.20 -14.59
C MET A 259 -13.71 0.90 -13.44
N ASP A 260 -14.81 1.58 -13.75
CA ASP A 260 -15.65 2.26 -12.76
C ASP A 260 -16.83 1.37 -12.36
N LYS A 261 -17.33 1.56 -11.13
CA LYS A 261 -18.57 0.98 -10.60
C LYS A 261 -18.67 -0.54 -10.67
N VAL A 262 -17.54 -1.25 -10.58
CA VAL A 262 -17.55 -2.71 -10.49
C VAL A 262 -18.24 -3.12 -9.19
N LYS A 263 -19.33 -3.86 -9.30
CA LYS A 263 -20.12 -4.29 -8.14
C LYS A 263 -19.37 -5.35 -7.37
N VAL A 264 -19.54 -5.36 -6.05
CA VAL A 264 -18.87 -6.35 -5.18
C VAL A 264 -19.15 -7.79 -5.60
N HIS A 265 -20.34 -8.09 -6.12
CA HIS A 265 -20.70 -9.43 -6.61
C HIS A 265 -20.21 -9.75 -8.03
N ASP A 266 -19.64 -8.77 -8.74
CA ASP A 266 -19.12 -8.90 -10.10
C ASP A 266 -17.59 -8.90 -10.14
N LEU A 267 -16.90 -8.86 -9.00
CA LEU A 267 -15.44 -8.79 -8.95
C LEU A 267 -14.77 -9.95 -9.70
N GLU A 268 -15.30 -11.17 -9.60
CA GLU A 268 -14.78 -12.35 -10.30
C GLU A 268 -14.89 -12.23 -11.81
N LYS A 269 -15.94 -11.58 -12.32
CA LYS A 269 -16.11 -11.34 -13.76
C LYS A 269 -15.00 -10.47 -14.34
N VAL A 270 -14.37 -9.65 -13.50
CA VAL A 270 -13.26 -8.77 -13.89
C VAL A 270 -11.92 -9.44 -13.59
N PHE A 271 -11.75 -10.01 -12.40
CA PHE A 271 -10.42 -10.44 -11.93
C PHE A 271 -10.02 -11.83 -12.39
N GLU A 272 -10.95 -12.77 -12.51
CA GLU A 272 -10.63 -14.13 -12.97
C GLU A 272 -10.01 -14.14 -14.38
N PRO A 273 -10.56 -13.43 -15.39
CA PRO A 273 -9.89 -13.30 -16.68
C PRO A 273 -8.50 -12.70 -16.58
N LEU A 274 -8.32 -11.63 -15.79
CA LEU A 274 -7.04 -10.94 -15.66
C LEU A 274 -5.97 -11.84 -15.03
N PHE A 275 -6.32 -12.61 -13.99
CA PHE A 275 -5.40 -13.54 -13.35
C PHE A 275 -5.09 -14.75 -14.23
N TYR A 276 -6.07 -15.27 -14.99
CA TYR A 276 -5.83 -16.32 -15.97
C TYR A 276 -4.82 -15.86 -17.03
N HIS A 277 -5.04 -14.69 -17.62
CA HIS A 277 -4.14 -14.16 -18.64
C HIS A 277 -2.78 -13.76 -18.07
N TRP A 278 -2.71 -13.25 -16.84
CA TRP A 278 -1.43 -13.06 -16.16
C TRP A 278 -0.67 -14.38 -16.02
N LYS A 279 -1.32 -15.46 -15.58
CA LYS A 279 -0.66 -16.77 -15.48
C LYS A 279 -0.08 -17.25 -16.81
N VAL A 280 -0.85 -17.14 -17.90
CA VAL A 280 -0.48 -17.76 -19.19
C VAL A 280 0.37 -16.87 -20.11
N GLU A 281 0.29 -15.55 -19.95
CA GLU A 281 0.94 -14.57 -20.84
C GLU A 281 2.02 -13.71 -20.13
N ARG A 282 2.30 -13.96 -18.85
CA ARG A 282 3.39 -13.26 -18.15
C ARG A 282 4.76 -13.69 -18.65
N GLN A 283 5.68 -12.74 -18.62
CA GLN A 283 7.11 -13.02 -18.77
C GLN A 283 7.67 -13.62 -17.48
N THR A 284 8.87 -14.19 -17.56
CA THR A 284 9.55 -14.78 -16.40
C THR A 284 9.72 -13.73 -15.29
N LYS A 285 9.20 -14.03 -14.09
CA LYS A 285 9.22 -13.16 -12.90
C LYS A 285 8.49 -11.81 -13.05
N GLU A 286 7.58 -11.70 -14.00
CA GLU A 286 6.78 -10.48 -14.17
C GLU A 286 5.63 -10.42 -13.18
N SER A 287 5.55 -9.31 -12.43
CA SER A 287 4.48 -9.06 -11.47
C SER A 287 3.15 -8.77 -12.17
N PHE A 288 2.03 -8.90 -11.45
CA PHE A 288 0.70 -8.58 -12.01
C PHE A 288 0.58 -7.10 -12.42
N GLY A 289 1.21 -6.21 -11.65
CA GLY A 289 1.31 -4.79 -11.96
C GLY A 289 2.08 -4.47 -13.24
N GLU A 290 3.23 -5.10 -13.42
CA GLU A 290 4.07 -4.98 -14.61
C GLU A 290 3.35 -5.56 -15.84
N PHE A 291 2.77 -6.75 -15.70
CA PHE A 291 1.92 -7.39 -16.69
C PHE A 291 0.77 -6.47 -17.13
N SER A 292 0.04 -5.91 -16.16
CA SER A 292 -1.09 -5.00 -16.45
C SER A 292 -0.64 -3.75 -17.22
N THR A 293 0.56 -3.25 -16.92
CA THR A 293 1.14 -2.11 -17.61
C THR A 293 1.58 -2.46 -19.02
N ARG A 294 2.28 -3.59 -19.20
CA ARG A 294 2.77 -4.08 -20.49
C ARG A 294 1.64 -4.39 -21.46
N MET A 295 0.59 -5.05 -20.99
CA MET A 295 -0.56 -5.41 -21.81
C MET A 295 -1.38 -4.19 -22.24
N GLY A 296 -1.49 -3.19 -21.36
CA GLY A 296 -2.29 -1.99 -21.61
C GLY A 296 -3.79 -2.23 -21.47
N PHE A 297 -4.54 -1.19 -21.12
CA PHE A 297 -5.94 -1.32 -20.68
C PHE A 297 -6.91 -1.73 -21.78
N GLU A 298 -6.63 -1.37 -23.04
CA GLU A 298 -7.44 -1.81 -24.18
C GLU A 298 -7.39 -3.33 -24.32
N LYS A 299 -6.18 -3.91 -24.27
CA LYS A 299 -6.01 -5.36 -24.34
C LYS A 299 -6.62 -6.07 -23.14
N LEU A 300 -6.38 -5.57 -21.93
CA LEU A 300 -6.96 -6.17 -20.71
C LEU A 300 -8.50 -6.20 -20.75
N LYS A 301 -9.16 -5.18 -21.32
CA LYS A 301 -10.62 -5.18 -21.50
C LYS A 301 -11.06 -6.22 -22.53
N GLU A 302 -10.37 -6.31 -23.66
CA GLU A 302 -10.63 -7.35 -24.67
C GLU A 302 -10.52 -8.76 -24.07
N LEU A 303 -9.52 -8.99 -23.22
CA LEU A 303 -9.32 -10.28 -22.53
C LEU A 303 -10.47 -10.61 -21.57
N ILE A 304 -11.03 -9.60 -20.88
CA ILE A 304 -12.23 -9.79 -20.04
C ILE A 304 -13.44 -10.16 -20.90
N ASP A 305 -13.68 -9.42 -21.99
CA ASP A 305 -14.85 -9.61 -22.85
C ASP A 305 -14.84 -10.95 -23.61
N THR A 306 -13.65 -11.47 -23.92
CA THR A 306 -13.48 -12.73 -24.66
C THR A 306 -13.33 -13.96 -23.78
N TYR A 307 -13.24 -13.79 -22.46
CA TYR A 307 -13.06 -14.88 -21.51
C TYR A 307 -14.30 -15.77 -21.41
N LYS A 308 -14.13 -17.07 -21.70
CA LYS A 308 -15.21 -18.08 -21.65
C LYS A 308 -15.12 -19.03 -20.45
N GLY A 309 -14.28 -18.71 -19.46
CA GLY A 309 -13.93 -19.60 -18.36
C GLY A 309 -12.64 -20.37 -18.66
N GLY A 310 -11.75 -20.46 -17.67
CA GLY A 310 -10.50 -21.22 -17.78
C GLY A 310 -10.76 -22.72 -18.00
N PRO A 311 -9.76 -23.49 -18.48
CA PRO A 311 -9.89 -24.94 -18.58
C PRO A 311 -10.25 -25.50 -17.20
N GLN A 312 -11.30 -26.33 -17.15
CA GLN A 312 -11.70 -27.09 -15.96
C GLN A 312 -10.61 -28.07 -15.54
#